data_AF-A0A227J9C7-F1
#
_entry.id   AF-A0A227J9C7-F1
#
_cell.length_a   1.000
_cell.length_b   1.000
_cell.length_c   1.000
_cell.angle_alpha   90.00
_cell.angle_beta   90.00
_cell.angle_gamma   90.00
#
_symmetry.space_group_name_H-M   'P 1'
#
loop_
_entity.id
_entity.type
_entity.pdbx_description
1 polymer ?
#
loop_
_entity_poly.entity_id
_entity_poly.type
_entity_poly.pdbx_seq_one_letter_code
_entity_poly.pdbx_strand_id
1 'polypeptide(L)'
;DNKEQIDQLPIGSGPYQLKEYQVNDLIRLERHPNYWNSPAKMEQVVFDISHRGTGTLAKLLRNECDVLSSPISSQIPIIQEDENLELTATPANNVSFIAINTETPALRDPRVRQALNLAINRQNILDSVYYGTGTLAYTLLPPNSWAYQKDSAKIRYDRNYALALLREAG
;
A
#
# COMPACT_ATOMS: atom_id res chain seq x y z
N ASP A 1 33.96 -4.62 -17.81
CA ASP A 1 32.86 -5.46 -17.32
C ASP A 1 33.01 -5.83 -15.86
N ASN A 2 32.35 -5.08 -14.97
CA ASN A 2 32.20 -5.47 -13.55
C ASN A 2 30.87 -6.20 -13.37
N LYS A 3 30.85 -7.50 -13.71
CA LYS A 3 29.62 -8.32 -13.65
C LYS A 3 28.98 -8.37 -12.26
N GLU A 4 29.77 -8.20 -11.20
CA GLU A 4 29.30 -8.16 -9.81
C GLU A 4 28.41 -6.95 -9.51
N GLN A 5 28.44 -5.90 -10.34
CA GLN A 5 27.64 -4.69 -10.14
C GLN A 5 26.28 -4.75 -10.82
N ILE A 6 25.93 -5.83 -11.53
CA ILE A 6 24.69 -5.91 -12.34
C ILE A 6 23.41 -5.70 -11.50
N ASP A 7 23.44 -6.11 -10.23
CA ASP A 7 22.32 -5.95 -9.29
C ASP A 7 22.26 -4.55 -8.65
N GLN A 8 23.35 -3.77 -8.71
CA GLN A 8 23.46 -2.43 -8.12
C GLN A 8 23.40 -1.31 -9.17
N LEU A 9 23.82 -1.60 -10.40
CA LEU A 9 23.85 -0.72 -11.55
C LEU A 9 22.94 -1.32 -12.64
N PRO A 10 21.62 -1.08 -12.54
CA PRO A 10 20.67 -1.69 -13.45
C PRO A 10 20.89 -1.19 -14.88
N ILE A 11 21.08 -2.13 -15.80
CA ILE A 11 21.09 -1.88 -17.24
C ILE A 11 19.80 -2.46 -17.82
N GLY A 12 18.95 -1.58 -18.35
CA GLY A 12 17.66 -1.97 -18.91
C GLY A 12 17.35 -1.22 -20.20
N SER A 13 16.29 -1.65 -20.88
CA SER A 13 15.79 -1.05 -22.14
C SER A 13 14.65 -0.05 -21.92
N GLY A 14 14.47 0.42 -20.68
CA GLY A 14 13.40 1.34 -20.29
C GLY A 14 13.63 2.79 -20.74
N PRO A 15 12.62 3.67 -20.57
CA PRO A 15 12.70 5.08 -20.98
C PRO A 15 13.65 5.94 -20.13
N TYR A 16 14.13 5.42 -19.00
CA TYR A 16 15.10 6.07 -18.12
C TYR A 16 16.23 5.09 -17.73
N GLN A 17 17.39 5.63 -17.41
CA GLN A 17 18.58 4.92 -16.93
C GLN A 17 18.97 5.43 -15.54
N LEU A 18 19.57 4.57 -14.70
CA LEU A 18 20.10 5.01 -13.42
C LEU A 18 21.28 5.96 -13.65
N LYS A 19 21.18 7.18 -13.12
CA LYS A 19 22.27 8.16 -13.12
C LYS A 19 23.04 8.14 -11.81
N GLU A 20 22.31 8.08 -10.70
CA GLU A 20 22.89 8.19 -9.37
C GLU A 20 21.99 7.47 -8.36
N TYR A 21 22.61 6.75 -7.44
CA TYR A 21 21.93 6.17 -6.29
C TYR A 21 22.69 6.55 -5.02
N GLN A 22 22.03 7.34 -4.17
CA GLN A 22 22.52 7.68 -2.84
C GLN A 22 21.67 6.96 -1.81
N VAL A 23 22.30 6.02 -1.10
CA VAL A 23 21.62 5.17 -0.12
C VAL A 23 20.95 6.03 0.97
N ASN A 24 19.65 5.78 1.21
CA ASN A 24 18.82 6.51 2.16
C ASN A 24 18.64 8.02 1.88
N ASP A 25 18.92 8.47 0.65
CA ASP A 25 18.76 9.87 0.26
C ASP A 25 17.94 10.01 -1.03
N LEU A 26 18.51 9.62 -2.19
CA LEU A 26 17.81 9.75 -3.46
C LEU A 26 18.20 8.69 -4.50
N ILE A 27 17.29 8.47 -5.45
CA ILE A 27 17.56 7.78 -6.71
C ILE A 27 17.32 8.77 -7.84
N ARG A 28 18.32 8.99 -8.68
CA ARG A 28 18.24 9.87 -9.84
C ARG A 28 18.27 9.02 -11.11
N LEU A 29 17.24 9.19 -11.92
CA LEU A 29 17.16 8.59 -13.25
C LEU A 29 17.30 9.68 -14.31
N GLU A 30 18.02 9.40 -15.39
CA GLU A 30 18.11 10.26 -16.57
C GLU A 30 17.40 9.62 -17.77
N ARG A 31 16.83 10.46 -18.64
CA ARG A 31 16.15 9.99 -19.85
C ARG A 31 17.09 9.14 -20.70
N HIS A 32 16.63 7.96 -21.12
CA HIS A 32 17.38 7.05 -21.98
C HIS A 32 17.39 7.57 -23.44
N PRO A 33 18.51 8.11 -23.97
CA PRO A 33 18.51 8.77 -25.29
C PRO A 33 18.23 7.80 -26.44
N ASN A 34 18.62 6.53 -26.28
CA ASN A 34 18.45 5.47 -27.28
C ASN A 34 17.20 4.61 -27.01
N TYR A 35 16.18 5.17 -26.36
CA TYR A 35 14.99 4.40 -26.02
C TYR A 35 14.27 4.05 -27.32
N TRP A 36 13.86 2.79 -27.46
CA TRP A 36 13.38 2.24 -28.74
C TRP A 36 11.99 2.76 -29.14
N ASN A 37 11.25 3.38 -28.21
CA ASN A 37 9.95 4.01 -28.46
C ASN A 37 10.05 5.53 -28.27
N SER A 38 8.91 6.20 -28.11
CA SER A 38 8.82 7.64 -27.91
C SER A 38 9.63 8.07 -26.67
N PRO A 39 10.50 9.09 -26.80
CA PRO A 39 11.34 9.55 -25.70
C PRO A 39 10.50 10.05 -24.54
N ALA A 40 11.00 9.85 -23.31
CA ALA A 40 10.35 10.41 -22.14
C ALA A 40 10.30 11.94 -22.22
N LYS A 41 9.17 12.53 -21.80
CA LYS A 41 8.98 13.99 -21.82
C LYS A 41 9.92 14.70 -20.84
N MET A 42 10.13 14.11 -19.66
CA MET A 42 11.04 14.66 -18.65
C MET A 42 12.47 14.20 -18.94
N GLU A 43 13.43 15.09 -18.70
CA GLU A 43 14.85 14.76 -18.86
C GLU A 43 15.38 13.92 -17.69
N GLN A 44 14.73 14.07 -16.53
CA GLN A 44 15.14 13.49 -15.27
C GLN A 44 13.93 13.13 -14.41
N VAL A 45 14.07 12.08 -13.62
CA VAL A 45 13.17 11.74 -12.52
C VAL A 45 14.01 11.54 -11.27
N VAL A 46 13.58 12.12 -10.15
CA VAL A 46 14.23 11.96 -8.85
C VAL A 46 13.24 11.34 -7.88
N PHE A 47 13.63 10.22 -7.28
CA PHE A 47 12.94 9.67 -6.12
C PHE A 47 13.66 10.15 -4.88
N ASP A 48 13.02 11.05 -4.14
CA ASP A 48 13.46 11.45 -2.81
C ASP A 48 12.99 10.41 -1.79
N ILE A 49 13.95 9.70 -1.21
CA ILE A 49 13.73 8.67 -0.17
C ILE A 49 14.29 9.14 1.19
N SER A 50 14.68 10.40 1.29
CA SER A 50 15.30 10.94 2.49
C SER A 50 14.29 10.98 3.64
N HIS A 51 14.70 10.42 4.79
CA HIS A 51 13.93 10.50 6.04
C HIS A 51 14.13 11.83 6.79
N ARG A 52 14.92 12.75 6.22
CA ARG A 52 15.25 14.05 6.83
C ARG A 52 14.18 15.08 6.43
N GLY A 53 13.82 15.96 7.37
CA GLY A 53 12.93 17.10 7.10
C GLY A 53 11.50 16.91 7.59
N THR A 54 10.55 17.60 6.94
CA THR A 54 9.22 17.93 7.48
C THR A 54 8.09 16.96 7.08
N GLY A 55 8.45 15.79 6.54
CA GLY A 55 7.50 14.79 6.01
C GLY A 55 7.16 15.02 4.52
N THR A 56 6.74 13.97 3.84
CA THR A 56 6.57 13.97 2.37
C THR A 56 5.44 14.88 1.88
N LEU A 57 4.32 14.98 2.61
CA LEU A 57 3.26 15.95 2.28
C LEU A 57 3.75 17.40 2.37
N ALA A 58 4.55 17.73 3.39
CA ALA A 58 5.06 19.08 3.55
C ALA A 58 6.03 19.48 2.44
N LYS A 59 6.74 18.52 1.85
CA LYS A 59 7.57 18.71 0.64
C LYS A 59 6.69 19.01 -0.58
N LEU A 60 5.61 18.25 -0.77
CA LEU A 60 4.63 18.51 -1.85
C LEU A 60 4.04 19.92 -1.73
N LEU A 61 3.53 20.29 -0.55
CA LEU A 61 2.93 21.61 -0.31
C LEU A 61 3.91 22.79 -0.49
N ARG A 62 5.22 22.53 -0.43
CA ARG A 62 6.27 23.53 -0.65
C ARG A 62 6.86 23.51 -2.06
N ASN A 63 6.31 22.70 -2.96
CA ASN A 63 6.85 22.46 -4.30
C ASN A 63 8.30 21.92 -4.27
N GLU A 64 8.68 21.20 -3.22
CA GLU A 64 9.95 20.45 -3.17
C GLU A 64 9.83 19.09 -3.88
N CYS A 65 8.60 18.60 -4.10
CA CYS A 65 8.27 17.40 -4.85
C CYS A 65 7.07 17.66 -5.75
N ASP A 66 7.08 17.13 -6.98
CA ASP A 66 5.96 17.28 -7.92
C ASP A 66 4.87 16.21 -7.72
N VAL A 67 5.24 15.05 -7.14
CA VAL A 67 4.34 13.91 -6.94
C VAL A 67 4.59 13.29 -5.57
N LEU A 68 3.51 13.10 -4.81
CA LEU A 68 3.51 12.32 -3.59
C LEU A 68 2.93 10.93 -3.84
N SER A 69 3.78 9.90 -3.79
CA SER A 69 3.31 8.52 -3.81
C SER A 69 2.80 8.10 -2.42
N SER A 70 1.59 7.55 -2.38
CA SER A 70 1.00 6.91 -1.19
C SER A 70 0.95 7.83 0.04
N PRO A 71 0.19 8.96 -0.01
CA PRO A 71 -0.07 9.76 1.18
C PRO A 71 -0.69 8.89 2.28
N ILE A 72 -0.39 9.19 3.54
CA ILE A 72 -1.06 8.50 4.65
C ILE A 72 -2.56 8.89 4.66
N SER A 73 -3.44 7.96 5.03
CA SER A 73 -4.89 8.15 4.90
C SER A 73 -5.42 9.42 5.59
N SER A 74 -4.83 9.80 6.74
CA SER A 74 -5.21 11.00 7.49
C SER A 74 -4.87 12.31 6.80
N GLN A 75 -3.99 12.29 5.80
CA GLN A 75 -3.59 13.45 5.01
C GLN A 75 -4.48 13.67 3.78
N ILE A 76 -5.28 12.67 3.39
CA ILE A 76 -6.11 12.74 2.19
C ILE A 76 -7.09 13.92 2.22
N PRO A 77 -7.78 14.23 3.34
CA PRO A 77 -8.64 15.42 3.41
C PRO A 77 -7.90 16.72 3.11
N ILE A 78 -6.67 16.88 3.63
CA ILE A 78 -5.84 18.07 3.38
C ILE A 78 -5.51 18.20 1.89
N ILE A 79 -5.19 17.09 1.22
CA ILE A 79 -4.88 17.08 -0.22
C ILE A 79 -6.14 17.40 -1.05
N GLN A 80 -7.31 16.92 -0.63
CA GLN A 80 -8.58 17.16 -1.34
C GLN A 80 -9.06 18.61 -1.20
N GLU A 81 -8.71 19.30 -0.12
CA GLU A 81 -9.07 20.69 0.13
C GLU A 81 -8.14 21.70 -0.56
N ASP A 82 -6.95 21.28 -1.03
CA ASP A 82 -6.01 22.16 -1.73
C ASP A 82 -6.30 22.18 -3.24
N GLU A 83 -6.77 23.32 -3.74
CA GLU A 83 -7.10 23.54 -5.15
C GLU A 83 -5.88 23.44 -6.10
N ASN A 84 -4.66 23.50 -5.58
CA ASN A 84 -3.43 23.38 -6.38
C ASN A 84 -2.97 21.92 -6.55
N LEU A 85 -3.62 20.97 -5.89
CA LEU A 85 -3.25 19.56 -5.92
C LEU A 85 -4.33 18.73 -6.61
N GLU A 86 -3.88 17.71 -7.35
CA GLU A 86 -4.76 16.70 -7.93
C GLU A 86 -4.59 15.38 -7.17
N LEU A 87 -5.66 14.90 -6.53
CA LEU A 87 -5.69 13.57 -5.95
C LEU A 87 -6.17 12.55 -6.98
N THR A 88 -5.23 11.78 -7.54
CA THR A 88 -5.57 10.60 -8.35
C THR A 88 -5.75 9.37 -7.44
N ALA A 89 -6.93 8.77 -7.46
CA ALA A 89 -7.23 7.54 -6.73
C ALA A 89 -7.78 6.45 -7.66
N THR A 90 -7.20 5.26 -7.59
CA THR A 90 -7.64 4.09 -8.37
C THR A 90 -7.81 2.88 -7.48
N PRO A 91 -8.86 2.05 -7.66
CA PRO A 91 -9.01 0.79 -6.93
C PRO A 91 -7.77 -0.09 -7.08
N ALA A 92 -7.05 -0.31 -5.98
CA ALA A 92 -5.88 -1.17 -5.98
C ALA A 92 -6.27 -2.64 -6.07
N ASN A 93 -5.44 -3.45 -6.74
CA ASN A 93 -5.57 -4.90 -6.74
C ASN A 93 -4.83 -5.50 -5.53
N ASN A 94 -5.28 -5.16 -4.32
CA ASN A 94 -4.70 -5.61 -3.06
C ASN A 94 -5.77 -5.96 -2.01
N VAL A 95 -5.34 -6.57 -0.92
CA VAL A 95 -6.17 -6.85 0.25
C VAL A 95 -5.29 -6.74 1.51
N SER A 96 -5.84 -6.18 2.58
CA SER A 96 -5.23 -6.23 3.91
C SER A 96 -5.94 -7.27 4.75
N PHE A 97 -5.17 -8.19 5.36
CA PHE A 97 -5.71 -9.24 6.22
C PHE A 97 -4.75 -9.53 7.38
N ILE A 98 -5.27 -10.15 8.43
CA ILE A 98 -4.47 -10.64 9.55
C ILE A 98 -4.16 -12.12 9.27
N ALA A 99 -2.89 -12.41 8.99
CA ALA A 99 -2.41 -13.77 8.90
C ALA A 99 -2.29 -14.37 10.30
N ILE A 100 -2.88 -15.55 10.50
CA ILE A 100 -2.80 -16.27 11.78
C ILE A 100 -1.83 -17.43 11.63
N ASN A 101 -0.82 -17.48 12.49
CA ASN A 101 0.05 -18.65 12.58
C ASN A 101 -0.70 -19.80 13.26
N THR A 102 -1.14 -20.79 12.48
CA THR A 102 -1.89 -21.95 12.96
C THR A 102 -1.04 -22.98 13.71
N GLU A 103 0.29 -22.83 13.70
CA GLU A 103 1.20 -23.70 14.45
C GLU A 103 1.28 -23.31 15.92
N THR A 104 1.02 -22.04 16.25
CA THR A 104 0.92 -21.56 17.63
C THR A 104 -0.18 -22.32 18.37
N PRO A 105 0.10 -22.97 19.51
CA PRO A 105 -0.86 -23.83 20.20
C PRO A 105 -2.23 -23.19 20.45
N ALA A 106 -2.25 -21.93 20.90
CA ALA A 106 -3.49 -21.19 21.17
C ALA A 106 -4.32 -20.85 19.91
N LEU A 107 -3.72 -20.85 18.73
CA LEU A 107 -4.36 -20.45 17.47
C LEU A 107 -4.66 -21.65 16.55
N ARG A 108 -4.28 -22.86 16.98
CA ARG A 108 -4.49 -24.10 16.23
C ARG A 108 -5.96 -24.49 16.15
N ASP A 109 -6.73 -24.25 17.21
CA ASP A 109 -8.17 -24.51 17.23
C ASP A 109 -8.91 -23.54 16.27
N PRO A 110 -9.66 -24.03 15.27
CA PRO A 110 -10.43 -23.18 14.37
C PRO A 110 -11.45 -22.28 15.06
N ARG A 111 -12.01 -22.70 16.21
CA ARG A 111 -12.98 -21.92 16.99
C ARG A 111 -12.34 -20.64 17.54
N VAL A 112 -11.08 -20.71 17.98
CA VAL A 112 -10.32 -19.52 18.41
C VAL A 112 -10.14 -18.56 17.25
N ARG A 113 -9.78 -19.05 16.05
CA ARG A 113 -9.62 -18.19 14.87
C ARG A 113 -10.94 -17.55 14.42
N GLN A 114 -12.05 -18.29 14.49
CA GLN A 114 -13.39 -17.77 14.23
C GLN A 114 -13.77 -16.70 15.26
N ALA A 115 -13.48 -16.92 16.54
CA ALA A 115 -13.71 -15.93 17.59
C ALA A 115 -12.93 -14.63 17.34
N LEU A 116 -11.64 -14.72 16.99
CA LEU A 116 -10.83 -13.55 16.64
C LEU A 116 -11.40 -12.78 15.45
N ASN A 117 -11.88 -13.50 14.43
CA ASN A 117 -12.49 -12.90 13.25
C ASN A 117 -13.80 -12.13 13.57
N LEU A 118 -14.63 -12.69 14.45
CA LEU A 118 -15.87 -12.07 14.93
C LEU A 118 -15.62 -10.90 15.89
N ALA A 119 -14.49 -10.90 16.61
CA ALA A 119 -14.13 -9.86 17.56
C ALA A 119 -13.57 -8.58 16.91
N ILE A 120 -13.34 -8.56 15.60
CA ILE A 120 -12.78 -7.42 14.87
C ILE A 120 -13.89 -6.60 14.22
N ASN A 121 -14.04 -5.35 14.66
CA ASN A 121 -14.91 -4.39 13.99
C ASN A 121 -14.19 -3.78 12.77
N ARG A 122 -14.39 -4.40 11.61
CA ARG A 122 -13.77 -3.96 10.35
C ARG A 122 -14.23 -2.57 9.89
N GLN A 123 -15.48 -2.20 10.18
CA GLN A 123 -16.00 -0.87 9.83
C GLN A 123 -15.23 0.22 10.61
N ASN A 124 -15.07 0.03 11.91
CA ASN A 124 -14.31 0.96 12.74
C ASN A 124 -12.84 1.11 12.26
N ILE A 125 -12.22 0.03 11.77
CA ILE A 125 -10.87 0.09 11.18
C ILE A 125 -10.88 0.87 9.86
N LEU A 126 -11.86 0.60 8.97
CA LEU A 126 -12.00 1.31 7.71
C LEU A 126 -12.15 2.83 7.93
N ASP A 127 -12.95 3.21 8.92
CA ASP A 127 -13.22 4.62 9.22
C ASP A 127 -12.02 5.27 9.93
N SER A 128 -11.45 4.63 10.96
CA SER A 128 -10.44 5.26 11.81
C SER A 128 -9.01 5.17 11.28
N VAL A 129 -8.67 4.12 10.51
CA VAL A 129 -7.31 3.87 10.00
C VAL A 129 -7.21 4.20 8.52
N TYR A 130 -8.20 3.80 7.73
CA TYR A 130 -8.21 4.02 6.29
C TYR A 130 -8.96 5.29 5.88
N TYR A 131 -9.61 6.01 6.80
CA TYR A 131 -10.33 7.25 6.50
C TYR A 131 -11.33 7.08 5.34
N GLY A 132 -11.98 5.92 5.25
CA GLY A 132 -12.95 5.60 4.20
C GLY A 132 -12.38 5.38 2.80
N THR A 133 -11.05 5.38 2.62
CA THR A 133 -10.40 5.26 1.30
C THR A 133 -10.27 3.82 0.77
N GLY A 134 -10.90 2.87 1.45
CA GLY A 134 -10.91 1.46 1.10
C GLY A 134 -12.31 0.86 1.06
N THR A 135 -12.38 -0.46 0.90
CA THR A 135 -13.63 -1.22 0.98
C THR A 135 -13.46 -2.39 1.94
N LEU A 136 -14.55 -2.79 2.59
CA LEU A 136 -14.52 -3.95 3.49
C LEU A 136 -14.20 -5.23 2.71
N ALA A 137 -13.14 -5.93 3.14
CA ALA A 137 -12.75 -7.21 2.58
C ALA A 137 -13.53 -8.36 3.24
N TYR A 138 -14.17 -9.19 2.42
CA TYR A 138 -14.82 -10.45 2.81
C TYR A 138 -14.21 -11.68 2.16
N THR A 139 -13.37 -11.47 1.14
CA THR A 139 -12.61 -12.49 0.41
C THR A 139 -11.16 -12.03 0.27
N LEU A 140 -10.27 -12.95 -0.10
CA LEU A 140 -8.88 -12.62 -0.41
C LEU A 140 -8.76 -11.77 -1.68
N LEU A 141 -9.66 -11.96 -2.64
CA LEU A 141 -9.65 -11.20 -3.87
C LEU A 141 -10.43 -9.88 -3.71
N PRO A 142 -9.93 -8.75 -4.22
CA PRO A 142 -10.65 -7.49 -4.25
C PRO A 142 -11.77 -7.49 -5.32
N PRO A 143 -12.75 -6.58 -5.24
CA PRO A 143 -13.89 -6.53 -6.17
C PRO A 143 -13.53 -6.32 -7.66
N ASN A 144 -12.36 -5.75 -7.95
CA ASN A 144 -11.85 -5.54 -9.31
C ASN A 144 -11.13 -6.78 -9.88
N SER A 145 -11.00 -7.86 -9.10
CA SER A 145 -10.49 -9.14 -9.60
C SER A 145 -11.55 -9.85 -10.44
N TRP A 146 -11.14 -10.41 -11.58
CA TRP A 146 -12.01 -11.23 -12.44
C TRP A 146 -12.58 -12.47 -11.73
N ALA A 147 -11.90 -12.94 -10.68
CA ALA A 147 -12.28 -14.12 -9.89
C ALA A 147 -12.98 -13.74 -8.56
N TYR A 148 -13.38 -12.47 -8.38
CA TYR A 148 -14.07 -12.03 -7.17
C TYR A 148 -15.44 -12.71 -7.00
N GLN A 149 -15.69 -13.28 -5.82
CA GLN A 149 -16.94 -13.95 -5.50
C GLN A 149 -17.87 -13.03 -4.71
N LYS A 150 -18.83 -12.42 -5.41
CA LYS A 150 -19.76 -11.41 -4.85
C LYS A 150 -20.64 -11.97 -3.73
N ASP A 151 -21.03 -13.24 -3.83
CA ASP A 151 -21.98 -13.90 -2.91
C ASP A 151 -21.31 -14.51 -1.68
N SER A 152 -20.06 -14.13 -1.39
CA SER A 152 -19.34 -14.59 -0.20
C SER A 152 -20.07 -14.23 1.10
N ALA A 153 -20.01 -15.14 2.09
CA ALA A 153 -20.61 -14.91 3.39
C ALA A 153 -19.92 -13.74 4.11
N LYS A 154 -20.69 -12.69 4.42
CA LYS A 154 -20.19 -11.53 5.16
C LYS A 154 -20.15 -11.84 6.66
N ILE A 155 -18.95 -12.07 7.19
CA ILE A 155 -18.73 -12.22 8.63
C ILE A 155 -18.95 -10.87 9.31
N ARG A 156 -19.95 -10.81 10.19
CA ARG A 156 -20.28 -9.61 10.97
C ARG A 156 -19.50 -9.59 12.28
N TYR A 157 -19.22 -8.39 12.77
CA TYR A 157 -18.68 -8.20 14.11
C TYR A 157 -19.71 -8.69 15.15
N ASP A 158 -19.33 -9.65 15.97
CA ASP A 158 -20.14 -10.18 17.07
C ASP A 158 -19.26 -10.57 18.25
N ARG A 159 -19.12 -9.62 19.18
CA ARG A 159 -18.32 -9.81 20.39
C ARG A 159 -18.87 -10.91 21.30
N ASN A 160 -20.20 -11.04 21.38
CA ASN A 160 -20.83 -11.99 22.29
C ASN A 160 -20.59 -13.42 21.79
N TYR A 161 -20.75 -13.63 20.49
CA TYR A 161 -20.49 -14.94 19.89
C TYR A 161 -19.00 -15.29 19.87
N ALA A 162 -18.12 -14.30 19.65
CA ALA A 162 -16.67 -14.50 19.81
C ALA A 162 -16.31 -15.01 21.23
N LEU A 163 -16.87 -14.40 22.27
CA LEU A 163 -16.63 -14.84 23.66
C LEU A 163 -17.18 -16.24 23.95
N ALA A 164 -18.32 -16.60 23.35
CA ALA A 164 -18.87 -17.95 23.46
C ALA A 164 -17.93 -19.00 22.84
N LEU A 165 -17.45 -18.77 21.61
CA LEU A 165 -16.51 -19.65 20.93
C LEU A 165 -15.20 -19.85 21.69
N LEU A 166 -14.70 -18.79 22.35
CA LEU A 166 -13.51 -18.91 23.21
C LEU A 166 -13.78 -19.81 24.42
N ARG A 167 -14.91 -19.66 25.12
CA ARG A 167 -15.27 -20.54 26.24
C ARG A 167 -15.41 -22.00 25.83
N GLU A 168 -15.94 -22.26 24.63
CA GLU A 168 -16.05 -23.60 24.06
C GLU A 168 -14.68 -24.19 23.69
N ALA A 169 -13.71 -23.35 23.33
CA ALA A 169 -12.36 -23.75 22.97
C ALA A 169 -11.48 -24.13 24.19
N GLY A 170 -11.86 -23.67 25.39
CA GLY A 170 -11.11 -23.89 26.64
C GLY A 170 -10.18 -22.72 26.98
#